data_AF-A0A1L6JC16-F1
#
_entry.id   AF-A0A1L6JC16-F1
#
_cell.length_a   1.000
_cell.length_b   1.000
_cell.length_c   1.000
_cell.angle_alpha   90.00
_cell.angle_beta   90.00
_cell.angle_gamma   90.00
#
_symmetry.space_group_name_H-M   'P 1'
#
loop_
_entity.id
_entity.type
_entity.pdbx_description
1 polymer ?
#
loop_
_entity_poly.entity_id
_entity_poly.type
_entity_poly.pdbx_seq_one_letter_code
_entity_poly.pdbx_strand_id
1 'polypeptide(L)' 'MTALLVALLFTIAIAVSIWSMWITIAPRLDYMRALLTGETVPALAHAVAPRVRAIRSSAATPMGAGQFRAAA' A
#
# COMPACT_ATOMS: atom_id res chain seq x y z
N MET A 1 -0.52 -37.71 1.31
CA MET A 1 0.19 -37.00 0.22
C MET A 1 -0.33 -35.59 0.03
N THR A 2 -1.64 -35.39 -0.16
CA THR A 2 -2.28 -34.05 -0.29
C THR A 2 -1.98 -33.11 0.87
N ALA A 3 -2.07 -33.57 2.12
CA ALA A 3 -1.76 -32.74 3.29
C ALA A 3 -0.31 -32.23 3.31
N LEU A 4 0.65 -33.06 2.86
CA LEU A 4 2.06 -32.65 2.74
C LEU A 4 2.25 -31.60 1.65
N LEU A 5 1.55 -31.75 0.52
CA LEU A 5 1.58 -30.75 -0.55
C LEU A 5 0.99 -29.41 -0.10
N VAL A 6 -0.12 -29.43 0.63
CA VAL A 6 -0.73 -28.20 1.19
C VAL A 6 0.20 -27.54 2.19
N ALA A 7 0.83 -28.31 3.09
CA ALA A 7 1.79 -27.78 4.05
C ALA A 7 3.01 -27.16 3.35
N LEU A 8 3.52 -27.80 2.30
CA LEU A 8 4.63 -27.29 1.49
C LEU A 8 4.26 -25.95 0.82
N LEU A 9 3.10 -25.89 0.16
CA LEU A 9 2.61 -24.66 -0.49
C LEU A 9 2.42 -23.52 0.51
N PHE A 10 1.86 -23.82 1.69
CA PHE A 10 1.68 -22.84 2.75
C PHE A 10 3.02 -22.31 3.26
N THR A 11 4.01 -23.19 3.44
CA THR A 11 5.35 -22.81 3.86
C THR A 11 6.02 -21.90 2.83
N ILE A 12 5.91 -22.25 1.55
CA ILE A 12 6.44 -21.43 0.44
C ILE A 12 5.75 -20.07 0.40
N ALA A 13 4.42 -20.02 0.55
CA ALA A 13 3.68 -18.76 0.57
C ALA A 13 4.13 -17.84 1.72
N ILE A 14 4.36 -18.41 2.92
CA ILE A 14 4.90 -17.65 4.06
C ILE A 14 6.31 -17.14 3.76
N ALA A 15 7.19 -17.99 3.24
CA ALA A 15 8.56 -17.61 2.92
C ALA A 15 8.60 -16.47 1.89
N VAL A 16 7.79 -16.56 0.83
CA VAL A 16 7.66 -15.52 -0.20
C VAL A 16 7.08 -14.24 0.39
N SER A 17 6.09 -14.31 1.29
CA SER A 17 5.50 -13.15 1.95
C SER A 17 6.54 -12.40 2.81
N ILE A 18 7.31 -13.12 3.62
CA ILE A 18 8.36 -12.54 4.46
C ILE A 18 9.47 -11.94 3.59
N TRP A 19 9.91 -12.67 2.56
CA TRP A 19 10.91 -12.17 1.62
C TRP A 19 10.46 -10.90 0.91
N SER A 20 9.20 -10.86 0.47
CA SER A 20 8.59 -9.69 -0.18
C SER A 20 8.55 -8.48 0.76
N MET A 21 8.25 -8.69 2.04
CA MET A 21 8.32 -7.64 3.06
C MET A 21 9.77 -7.14 3.24
N TRP A 22 10.75 -8.04 3.24
CA TRP A 22 12.17 -7.65 3.39
C TRP A 22 12.67 -6.79 2.22
N ILE A 23 12.44 -7.22 0.97
CA ILE A 23 12.90 -6.48 -0.22
C ILE A 23 12.24 -5.10 -0.38
N THR A 24 11.08 -4.88 0.24
CA THR A 24 10.39 -3.58 0.20
C THR A 24 10.83 -2.62 1.31
N ILE A 25 11.29 -3.14 2.45
CA ILE A 25 11.71 -2.36 3.62
C ILE A 25 13.19 -2.05 3.59
N ALA A 26 14.05 -3.02 3.24
CA ALA A 26 15.51 -2.85 3.28
C ALA A 26 16.00 -1.61 2.51
N PRO A 27 15.56 -1.35 1.25
CA PRO A 27 15.99 -0.16 0.52
C PRO A 27 15.58 1.16 1.20
N ARG A 28 14.44 1.18 1.91
CA ARG A 28 13.96 2.37 2.63
C ARG A 28 14.82 2.68 3.85
N LEU A 29 15.26 1.64 4.55
CA LEU A 29 16.17 1.79 5.70
C LEU A 29 17.54 2.27 5.24
N ASP A 30 18.08 1.71 4.15
CA ASP A 30 19.35 2.14 3.58
C ASP A 30 19.30 3.58 3.09
N TYR A 31 18.18 3.98 2.48
CA TYR A 31 17.94 5.38 2.10
C TYR A 31 17.88 6.32 3.30
N MET A 32 17.13 5.96 4.36
CA MET A 32 17.09 6.74 5.60
C MET A 32 18.47 6.85 6.25
N ARG A 33 19.24 5.76 6.24
CA ARG A 33 20.62 5.75 6.74
C ARG A 33 21.50 6.69 5.94
N ALA A 34 21.49 6.60 4.61
CA ALA A 34 22.28 7.47 3.73
C ALA A 34 21.94 8.96 3.93
N LEU A 35 20.65 9.29 4.15
CA LEU A 35 20.23 10.66 4.49
C LEU A 35 20.79 11.14 5.83
N LEU A 36 20.86 10.26 6.84
CA LEU A 36 21.38 10.61 8.17
C LEU A 36 22.90 10.70 8.21
N THR A 37 23.61 9.92 7.40
CA THR A 37 25.08 9.92 7.31
C THR A 37 25.62 10.93 6.30
N GLY A 38 24.77 11.53 5.45
CA GLY A 38 25.20 12.48 4.41
C GLY A 38 25.92 11.81 3.23
N GLU A 39 25.78 10.48 3.08
CA GLU A 39 26.31 9.74 1.95
C GLU A 39 25.43 9.92 0.69
N THR A 40 25.94 9.50 -0.46
CA THR A 40 25.20 9.55 -1.72
C THR A 40 23.92 8.71 -1.61
N VAL A 41 22.77 9.37 -1.76
CA VAL A 41 21.46 8.76 -1.56
C VAL A 41 21.07 7.92 -2.79
N PRO A 42 20.84 6.61 -2.65
CA PRO A 42 20.39 5.78 -3.77
C PRO A 42 18.96 6.15 -4.19
N ALA A 43 18.71 6.21 -5.49
CA ALA A 43 17.40 6.56 -6.04
C ALA A 43 16.35 5.51 -5.65
N LEU A 44 15.42 5.89 -4.77
CA LEU A 44 14.32 5.02 -4.34
C LEU A 44 13.17 5.10 -5.34
N ALA A 45 12.69 3.96 -5.84
CA ALA A 45 11.49 3.92 -6.68
C ALA A 45 10.28 4.46 -5.90
N HIS A 46 9.44 5.27 -6.54
CA HIS A 46 8.25 5.85 -5.90
C HIS A 46 7.33 4.75 -5.37
N ALA A 47 7.11 4.76 -4.05
CA ALA A 47 6.12 3.90 -3.43
C ALA A 47 4.72 4.32 -3.92
N VAL A 48 4.13 3.52 -4.82
CA VAL A 48 2.74 3.70 -5.25
C VAL A 48 1.84 3.27 -4.09
N ALA A 49 1.48 4.22 -3.23
CA ALA A 49 0.48 3.99 -2.21
C ALA A 49 -0.88 3.85 -2.90
N PRO A 50 -1.62 2.73 -2.74
CA PRO A 50 -2.98 2.64 -3.22
C PRO A 50 -3.80 3.70 -2.49
N ARG A 51 -4.17 4.77 -3.20
CA ARG A 51 -5.06 5.81 -2.70
C ARG A 51 -6.47 5.24 -2.65
N VAL A 52 -6.74 4.39 -1.67
CA VAL A 52 -8.10 4.00 -1.33
C VAL A 52 -8.75 5.24 -0.74
N ARG A 53 -9.39 6.03 -1.60
CA ARG A 53 -10.36 7.04 -1.14
C ARG A 53 -11.49 6.23 -0.50
N ALA A 54 -11.41 6.05 0.80
CA ALA A 54 -12.54 5.60 1.59
C ALA A 54 -13.63 6.68 1.41
N ILE A 55 -14.49 6.49 0.41
CA ILE A 55 -15.76 7.18 0.35
C ILE A 55 -16.51 6.63 1.55
N ARG A 56 -16.38 7.32 2.69
CA ARG A 56 -17.25 7.09 3.83
C ARG A 56 -18.63 7.48 3.32
N SER A 57 -19.39 6.48 2.88
CA SER A 57 -20.80 6.63 2.54
C SER A 57 -21.51 6.97 3.84
N SER A 58 -21.47 8.25 4.22
CA SER A 58 -22.41 8.81 5.16
C SER A 58 -23.77 8.65 4.50
N ALA A 59 -24.58 7.73 5.00
CA ALA A 59 -25.99 7.62 4.62
C ALA A 59 -26.70 8.89 5.10
N ALA A 60 -26.58 9.97 4.33
CA ALA A 60 -27.35 11.18 4.48
C ALA A 60 -28.53 11.09 3.51
N THR A 61 -29.68 10.71 4.09
CA THR A 61 -31.06 11.19 3.84
C THR A 61 -31.49 11.42 2.37
N PRO A 62 -32.58 10.79 1.89
CA PRO A 62 -33.03 10.94 0.51
C PRO A 62 -33.68 12.30 0.25
N MET A 63 -33.39 12.83 -0.94
CA MET A 63 -34.22 13.69 -1.81
C MET A 63 -34.88 14.95 -1.20
N GLY A 64 -34.32 16.10 -1.58
CA GLY A 64 -35.04 17.37 -1.69
C GLY A 64 -34.55 18.12 -2.92
N ALA A 65 -35.32 18.04 -4.00
CA ALA A 65 -35.07 18.74 -5.26
C ALA A 65 -35.07 20.27 -5.08
N GLY A 66 -34.15 20.95 -5.75
CA GLY A 66 -34.06 22.41 -5.82
C GLY A 66 -32.84 22.82 -6.64
N GLN A 67 -32.84 22.54 -7.93
CA GLN A 67 -33.12 23.55 -8.97
C GLN A 67 -32.08 24.68 -9.01
N PHE A 68 -31.22 24.61 -10.03
CA PHE A 68 -30.87 25.71 -10.93
C PHE A 68 -31.02 27.15 -10.39
N ARG A 69 -29.90 27.86 -10.21
CA ARG A 69 -29.53 28.96 -11.14
C ARG A 69 -28.14 29.53 -10.86
N ALA A 70 -27.42 29.76 -11.94
CA ALA A 70 -26.30 30.68 -12.02
C ALA A 70 -26.79 32.15 -11.96
N ALA A 71 -25.97 33.03 -11.37
CA ALA A 71 -25.91 34.48 -11.61
C ALA A 71 -24.53 34.93 -11.11
N ALA A 72 -23.61 35.28 -12.02
CA ALA A 72 -23.38 36.62 -12.57
C ALA A 72 -22.41 37.41 -11.67
#